data_AF-A0A561Q8A0-F1
#
_entry.id   AF-A0A561Q8A0-F1
#
_cell.length_a   1.000
_cell.length_b   1.000
_cell.length_c   1.000
_cell.angle_alpha   90.00
_cell.angle_beta   90.00
_cell.angle_gamma   90.00
#
_symmetry.space_group_name_H-M   'P 1'
#
loop_
_entity.id
_entity.type
_entity.pdbx_description
1 polymer ?
#
loop_
_entity_poly.entity_id
_entity_poly.type
_entity_poly.pdbx_seq_one_letter_code
_entity_poly.pdbx_strand_id
1 'polypeptide(L)'
;MNRMIEALTRRRKRCKAANFSICRVWPWALVLVNLIVLAVFLLDAPVASYARKNALLLKPIGSTITDFGDSGWIIVTTLVICIEAIVAYRLSPTLRGRFQAAFVGHMAAYVFVCVVFSGLIANLLKRLIGRARPTLYDDFGILGFKTLAGSSRFESFPSGHATTVGAFMMAMALIAPPYRLLFLVMGLWLGFSRVIVGAHYPSDVIAGLALGAWFSLFTAILFARHGLLFAQGQDGWPVLRRAVPLSLLPPDLDYQKGRLPNGTLLSFVQSKSKSPALEAPGSDMIAAVRKTAIRYWRQSALISRSFVSGRKIRPITRVIVAKTIGYQRP
;
A
#
# COMPACT_ATOMS: atom_id res chain seq x y z
N MET A 1 13.30 -34.28 -16.14
CA MET A 1 14.16 -34.02 -14.96
C MET A 1 15.17 -32.88 -15.20
N ASN A 2 15.99 -32.92 -16.25
CA ASN A 2 17.04 -31.91 -16.53
C ASN A 2 16.53 -30.45 -16.68
N ARG A 3 15.40 -30.22 -17.38
CA ARG A 3 14.81 -28.87 -17.48
C ARG A 3 14.35 -28.29 -16.13
N MET A 4 13.89 -29.15 -15.23
CA MET A 4 13.45 -28.75 -13.89
C MET A 4 14.65 -28.39 -13.01
N ILE A 5 15.72 -29.19 -13.08
CA ILE A 5 16.98 -28.93 -12.36
C ILE A 5 17.65 -27.66 -12.90
N GLU A 6 17.64 -27.42 -14.20
CA GLU A 6 18.09 -26.17 -14.81
C GLU A 6 17.25 -24.97 -14.37
N ALA A 7 15.92 -25.10 -14.32
CA ALA A 7 15.05 -24.03 -13.85
C ALA A 7 15.32 -23.69 -12.37
N LEU A 8 15.54 -24.69 -11.52
CA LEU A 8 15.88 -24.52 -10.11
C LEU A 8 17.28 -23.92 -9.91
N THR A 9 18.28 -24.33 -10.69
CA THR A 9 19.63 -23.74 -10.65
C THR A 9 19.66 -22.31 -11.19
N ARG A 10 18.91 -22.00 -12.25
CA ARG A 10 18.73 -20.60 -12.72
C ARG A 10 18.01 -19.74 -11.67
N ARG A 11 17.00 -20.28 -10.98
CA ARG A 11 16.32 -19.59 -9.86
C ARG A 11 17.28 -19.34 -8.69
N ARG A 12 18.10 -20.34 -8.32
CA ARG A 12 19.15 -20.22 -7.29
C ARG A 12 20.24 -19.20 -7.66
N LYS A 13 20.67 -19.16 -8.93
CA LYS A 13 21.64 -18.17 -9.44
C LYS A 13 21.07 -16.74 -9.45
N ARG A 14 19.79 -16.55 -9.80
CA ARG A 14 19.10 -15.24 -9.67
C ARG A 14 19.01 -14.78 -8.20
N CYS A 15 18.71 -15.69 -7.28
CA CYS A 15 18.70 -15.37 -5.84
C CYS A 15 20.08 -14.94 -5.32
N LYS A 16 21.18 -15.53 -5.82
CA LYS A 16 22.56 -15.15 -5.47
C LYS A 16 23.02 -13.85 -6.14
N ALA A 17 22.59 -13.56 -7.36
CA ALA A 17 22.95 -12.32 -8.07
C ALA A 17 22.26 -11.08 -7.48
N ALA A 18 21.22 -11.27 -6.68
CA ALA A 18 20.43 -10.19 -6.11
C ALA A 18 20.95 -9.72 -4.74
N ASN A 19 22.12 -9.11 -4.76
CA ASN A 19 22.64 -8.36 -3.62
C ASN A 19 21.90 -7.02 -3.52
N PHE A 20 20.72 -7.04 -2.91
CA PHE A 20 20.25 -5.85 -2.20
C PHE A 20 21.28 -5.60 -1.09
N SER A 21 22.25 -4.73 -1.37
CA SER A 21 23.36 -4.49 -0.46
C SER A 21 22.82 -3.78 0.78
N ILE A 22 23.02 -4.40 1.94
CA ILE A 22 22.74 -3.81 3.25
C ILE A 22 23.41 -2.42 3.37
N CYS A 23 24.53 -2.20 2.67
CA CYS A 23 25.23 -0.93 2.63
C CYS A 23 24.41 0.21 2.02
N ARG A 24 23.40 -0.06 1.17
CA ARG A 24 22.53 0.99 0.61
C ARG A 24 21.47 1.49 1.59
N VAL A 25 21.06 0.68 2.57
CA VAL A 25 20.06 1.08 3.57
C VAL A 25 20.70 1.80 4.76
N TRP A 26 21.99 1.61 5.01
CA TRP A 26 22.69 2.21 6.16
C TRP A 26 22.68 3.75 6.19
N PRO A 27 22.95 4.47 5.08
CA PRO A 27 22.89 5.93 5.08
C PRO A 27 21.49 6.45 5.43
N TRP A 28 20.45 5.83 4.88
CA TRP A 28 19.06 6.17 5.18
C TRP A 28 18.69 5.84 6.62
N ALA A 29 19.25 4.76 7.17
CA ALA A 29 19.06 4.41 8.57
C ALA A 29 19.67 5.45 9.50
N LEU A 30 20.88 5.91 9.21
CA LEU A 30 21.54 6.98 9.96
C LEU A 30 20.77 8.30 9.87
N VAL A 31 20.31 8.68 8.67
CA VAL A 31 19.46 9.87 8.50
C VAL A 31 18.20 9.77 9.36
N LEU A 32 17.51 8.62 9.34
CA LEU A 32 16.32 8.43 10.17
C LEU A 32 16.63 8.53 11.66
N VAL A 33 17.69 7.87 12.15
CA VAL A 33 18.07 7.93 13.56
C VAL A 33 18.33 9.37 13.98
N ASN A 34 19.06 10.14 13.17
CA ASN A 34 19.29 11.55 13.43
C ASN A 34 17.99 12.37 13.42
N LEU A 35 17.07 12.11 12.47
CA LEU A 35 15.76 12.76 12.44
C LEU A 35 14.92 12.45 13.69
N ILE A 36 14.94 11.21 14.17
CA ILE A 36 14.25 10.82 15.41
C ILE A 36 14.87 11.55 16.60
N VAL A 37 16.20 11.57 16.71
CA VAL A 37 16.90 12.28 17.80
C VAL A 37 16.57 13.77 17.78
N LEU A 38 16.65 14.42 16.61
CA LEU A 38 16.28 15.82 16.45
C LEU A 38 14.81 16.06 16.83
N ALA A 39 13.89 15.17 16.43
CA ALA A 39 12.48 15.29 16.80
C ALA A 39 12.27 15.17 18.32
N VAL A 40 13.00 14.27 18.99
CA VAL A 40 12.94 14.13 20.45
C VAL A 40 13.31 15.43 21.15
N PHE A 41 14.41 16.06 20.74
CA PHE A 41 14.91 17.26 21.42
C PHE A 41 14.19 18.55 20.99
N LEU A 42 13.79 18.67 19.72
CA LEU A 42 13.26 19.92 19.17
C LEU A 42 11.73 19.95 19.11
N LEU A 43 11.06 18.81 18.92
CA LEU A 43 9.64 18.77 18.58
C LEU A 43 8.77 18.19 19.70
N ASP A 44 9.25 17.19 20.43
CA ASP A 44 8.41 16.44 21.36
C ASP A 44 7.79 17.31 22.46
N ALA A 45 8.58 18.17 23.12
CA ALA A 45 8.09 19.06 24.17
C ALA A 45 7.16 20.19 23.65
N PRO A 46 7.57 21.02 22.66
CA PRO A 46 6.71 22.12 22.21
C PRO A 46 5.42 21.61 21.56
N VAL A 47 5.48 20.54 20.78
CA VAL A 47 4.30 19.98 20.11
C VAL A 47 3.36 19.31 21.11
N ALA A 48 3.89 18.57 22.10
CA ALA A 48 3.04 18.00 23.15
C ALA A 48 2.37 19.08 24.01
N SER A 49 3.08 20.17 24.33
CA SER A 49 2.51 21.31 25.05
C SER A 49 1.40 21.99 24.25
N TYR A 50 1.63 22.24 22.95
CA TYR A 50 0.64 22.84 22.06
C TYR A 50 -0.61 21.98 21.88
N ALA A 51 -0.43 20.66 21.65
CA ALA A 51 -1.54 19.73 21.46
C ALA A 51 -2.41 19.61 22.73
N ARG A 52 -1.79 19.66 23.93
CA ARG A 52 -2.53 19.68 25.20
C ARG A 52 -3.35 20.94 25.39
N LYS A 53 -2.77 22.12 25.12
CA LYS A 53 -3.47 23.42 25.26
C LYS A 53 -4.68 23.52 24.32
N ASN A 54 -4.60 22.93 23.13
CA ASN A 54 -5.65 22.99 22.12
C ASN A 54 -6.46 21.68 22.01
N ALA A 55 -6.45 20.83 23.05
CA ALA A 55 -7.01 19.49 23.00
C ALA A 55 -8.51 19.47 22.65
N LEU A 56 -9.28 20.48 23.08
CA LEU A 56 -10.71 20.59 22.79
C LEU A 56 -11.01 20.75 21.29
N LEU A 57 -10.13 21.45 20.57
CA LEU A 57 -10.27 21.67 19.12
C LEU A 57 -9.67 20.52 18.30
N LEU A 58 -8.53 20.00 18.75
CA LEU A 58 -7.74 19.05 17.96
C LEU A 58 -8.21 17.60 18.10
N LYS A 59 -8.77 17.20 19.25
CA LYS A 59 -9.21 15.81 19.47
C LYS A 59 -10.30 15.36 18.50
N PRO A 60 -11.40 16.11 18.26
CA PRO A 60 -12.46 15.66 17.34
C PRO A 60 -11.96 15.48 15.90
N ILE A 61 -11.15 16.43 15.42
CA ILE A 61 -10.57 16.40 14.06
C ILE A 61 -9.61 15.21 13.91
N GLY A 62 -8.74 15.03 14.91
CA GLY A 62 -7.75 13.96 14.88
C GLY A 62 -8.33 12.56 15.08
N SER A 63 -9.44 12.42 15.83
CA SER A 63 -10.10 11.13 16.03
C SER A 63 -10.76 10.61 14.75
N THR A 64 -11.44 11.47 13.99
CA THR A 64 -12.08 11.05 12.72
C THR A 64 -11.07 10.55 11.69
N ILE A 65 -9.85 11.10 11.70
CA ILE A 65 -8.78 10.70 10.78
C ILE A 65 -8.05 9.45 11.30
N THR A 66 -7.91 9.32 12.63
CA THR A 66 -7.23 8.19 13.26
C THR A 66 -7.88 6.87 12.88
N ASP A 67 -9.21 6.76 12.83
CA ASP A 67 -9.87 5.45 12.65
C ASP A 67 -9.41 4.69 11.38
N PHE A 68 -8.95 5.42 10.36
CA PHE A 68 -8.43 4.83 9.13
C PHE A 68 -7.16 3.99 9.34
N GLY A 69 -6.29 4.34 10.28
CA GLY A 69 -5.06 3.58 10.52
C GLY A 69 -5.22 2.41 11.50
N ASP A 70 -6.44 2.08 11.91
CA ASP A 70 -6.68 0.87 12.69
C ASP A 70 -6.37 -0.38 11.84
N SER A 71 -5.59 -1.29 12.40
CA SER A 71 -5.17 -2.52 11.71
C SER A 71 -6.31 -3.51 11.49
N GLY A 72 -7.38 -3.45 12.30
CA GLY A 72 -8.44 -4.46 12.30
C GLY A 72 -9.10 -4.65 10.93
N TRP A 73 -9.56 -3.56 10.32
CA TRP A 73 -10.20 -3.63 9.01
C TRP A 73 -9.23 -4.04 7.91
N ILE A 74 -7.95 -3.62 7.97
CA ILE A 74 -6.93 -3.97 6.98
C ILE A 74 -6.66 -5.49 7.01
N ILE A 75 -6.52 -6.06 8.21
CA ILE A 75 -6.26 -7.49 8.40
C ILE A 75 -7.46 -8.32 7.90
N VAL A 76 -8.68 -7.94 8.28
CA VAL A 76 -9.89 -8.66 7.88
C VAL A 76 -10.08 -8.58 6.36
N THR A 77 -9.97 -7.38 5.77
CA THR A 77 -10.16 -7.21 4.31
C THR A 77 -9.11 -7.97 3.51
N THR A 78 -7.83 -7.93 3.90
CA THR A 78 -6.78 -8.69 3.21
C THR A 78 -6.95 -10.20 3.37
N LEU A 79 -7.42 -10.68 4.53
CA LEU A 79 -7.73 -12.10 4.73
C LEU A 79 -8.90 -12.57 3.86
N VAL A 80 -9.97 -11.77 3.78
CA VAL A 80 -11.13 -12.07 2.91
C VAL A 80 -10.69 -12.13 1.44
N ILE A 81 -9.91 -11.15 0.96
CA ILE A 81 -9.39 -11.15 -0.42
C ILE A 81 -8.49 -12.36 -0.67
N CYS A 82 -7.66 -12.77 0.30
CA CYS A 82 -6.85 -13.99 0.18
C CYS A 82 -7.73 -15.23 0.00
N ILE A 83 -8.80 -15.37 0.79
CA ILE A 83 -9.72 -16.51 0.70
C ILE A 83 -10.44 -16.50 -0.65
N GLU A 84 -10.99 -15.35 -1.06
CA GLU A 84 -11.64 -15.18 -2.37
C GLU A 84 -10.69 -15.52 -3.52
N ALA A 85 -9.42 -15.09 -3.44
CA ALA A 85 -8.41 -15.42 -4.43
C ALA A 85 -8.11 -16.92 -4.49
N ILE A 86 -8.07 -17.62 -3.35
CA ILE A 86 -7.88 -19.09 -3.31
C ILE A 86 -9.07 -19.79 -3.95
N VAL A 87 -10.30 -19.40 -3.60
CA VAL A 87 -11.52 -19.96 -4.18
C VAL A 87 -11.56 -19.70 -5.69
N ALA A 88 -11.30 -18.48 -6.14
CA ALA A 88 -11.24 -18.11 -7.54
C ALA A 88 -10.14 -18.89 -8.30
N TYR A 89 -8.99 -19.13 -7.68
CA TYR A 89 -7.93 -19.96 -8.25
C TYR A 89 -8.38 -21.41 -8.48
N ARG A 90 -9.12 -21.99 -7.53
CA ARG A 90 -9.61 -23.38 -7.62
C ARG A 90 -10.74 -23.54 -8.63
N LEU A 91 -11.67 -22.59 -8.67
CA LEU A 91 -12.86 -22.65 -9.51
C LEU A 91 -12.65 -22.14 -10.95
N SER A 92 -11.61 -21.33 -11.19
CA SER A 92 -11.38 -20.77 -12.52
C SER A 92 -11.05 -21.85 -13.55
N PRO A 93 -11.82 -21.96 -14.66
CA PRO A 93 -11.55 -22.93 -15.72
C PRO A 93 -10.41 -22.46 -16.64
N THR A 94 -10.15 -21.15 -16.72
CA THR A 94 -9.11 -20.59 -17.59
C THR A 94 -7.79 -20.41 -16.84
N LEU A 95 -6.67 -20.67 -17.53
CA LEU A 95 -5.34 -20.38 -16.97
C LEU A 95 -5.19 -18.89 -16.62
N ARG A 96 -5.72 -18.00 -17.46
CA ARG A 96 -5.71 -16.55 -17.20
C ARG A 96 -6.43 -16.19 -15.90
N GLY A 97 -7.59 -16.76 -15.63
CA GLY A 97 -8.33 -16.55 -14.38
C GLY A 97 -7.56 -17.04 -13.16
N ARG A 98 -6.91 -18.21 -13.26
CA ARG A 98 -6.03 -18.73 -12.20
C ARG A 98 -4.84 -17.81 -11.93
N PHE A 99 -4.18 -17.29 -12.97
CA PHE A 99 -3.08 -16.34 -12.82
C PHE A 99 -3.52 -15.03 -12.15
N GLN A 100 -4.65 -14.47 -12.58
CA GLN A 100 -5.19 -13.25 -11.98
C GLN A 100 -5.57 -13.46 -10.51
N ALA A 101 -6.23 -14.57 -10.19
CA ALA A 101 -6.59 -14.92 -8.82
C ALA A 101 -5.33 -15.10 -7.95
N ALA A 102 -4.33 -15.84 -8.42
CA ALA A 102 -3.05 -15.98 -7.72
C ALA A 102 -2.34 -14.63 -7.54
N PHE A 103 -2.37 -13.75 -8.53
CA PHE A 103 -1.75 -12.42 -8.46
C PHE A 103 -2.43 -11.54 -7.39
N VAL A 104 -3.76 -11.48 -7.37
CA VAL A 104 -4.53 -10.76 -6.34
C VAL A 104 -4.29 -11.38 -4.96
N GLY A 105 -4.26 -12.70 -4.86
CA GLY A 105 -3.95 -13.41 -3.62
C GLY A 105 -2.55 -13.05 -3.08
N HIS A 106 -1.54 -12.97 -3.95
CA HIS A 106 -0.20 -12.53 -3.54
C HIS A 106 -0.16 -11.04 -3.12
N MET A 107 -0.96 -10.16 -3.72
CA MET A 107 -1.10 -8.77 -3.28
C MET A 107 -1.68 -8.69 -1.87
N ALA A 108 -2.79 -9.39 -1.63
CA ALA A 108 -3.44 -9.41 -0.33
C ALA A 108 -2.53 -10.04 0.74
N ALA A 109 -1.88 -11.16 0.43
CA ALA A 109 -0.94 -11.81 1.34
C ALA A 109 0.27 -10.91 1.66
N TYR A 110 0.79 -10.17 0.69
CA TYR A 110 1.87 -9.22 0.90
C TYR A 110 1.48 -8.13 1.90
N VAL A 111 0.32 -7.48 1.69
CA VAL A 111 -0.18 -6.42 2.58
C VAL A 111 -0.45 -6.97 3.99
N PHE A 112 -1.09 -8.13 4.07
CA PHE A 112 -1.36 -8.82 5.34
C PHE A 112 -0.08 -9.05 6.14
N VAL A 113 0.94 -9.66 5.50
CA VAL A 113 2.23 -9.92 6.14
C VAL A 113 2.90 -8.62 6.57
N CYS A 114 2.86 -7.58 5.75
CA CYS A 114 3.44 -6.29 6.11
C CYS A 114 2.81 -5.73 7.39
N VAL A 115 1.49 -5.63 7.45
CA VAL A 115 0.76 -5.01 8.57
C VAL A 115 0.85 -5.84 9.85
N VAL A 116 0.62 -7.16 9.77
CA VAL A 116 0.60 -8.03 10.95
C VAL A 116 1.99 -8.08 11.57
N PHE A 117 3.02 -8.41 10.80
CA PHE A 117 4.35 -8.62 11.36
C PHE A 117 5.03 -7.31 11.77
N SER A 118 4.83 -6.20 11.05
CA SER A 118 5.34 -4.90 11.52
C SER A 118 4.66 -4.49 12.84
N GLY A 119 3.35 -4.76 12.98
CA GLY A 119 2.60 -4.50 14.20
C GLY A 119 3.09 -5.35 15.38
N LEU A 120 3.35 -6.64 15.15
CA LEU A 120 3.94 -7.53 16.16
C LEU A 120 5.32 -7.04 16.62
N ILE A 121 6.18 -6.63 15.68
CA ILE A 121 7.50 -6.06 15.99
C ILE A 121 7.35 -4.76 16.79
N ALA A 122 6.45 -3.86 16.39
CA ALA A 122 6.20 -2.63 17.14
C ALA A 122 5.70 -2.91 18.57
N ASN A 123 4.80 -3.88 18.75
CA ASN A 123 4.30 -4.29 20.06
C ASN A 123 5.42 -4.87 20.94
N LEU A 124 6.32 -5.66 20.36
CA LEU A 124 7.49 -6.16 21.07
C LEU A 124 8.42 -5.00 21.49
N LEU A 125 8.76 -4.10 20.57
CA LEU A 125 9.63 -2.95 20.83
C LEU A 125 9.05 -2.03 21.92
N LYS A 126 7.73 -1.78 21.89
CA LYS A 126 7.03 -1.00 22.93
C LYS A 126 7.24 -1.58 24.32
N ARG A 127 7.09 -2.89 24.47
CA ARG A 127 7.26 -3.58 25.76
C ARG A 127 8.71 -3.54 26.25
N LEU A 128 9.66 -3.64 25.33
CA LEU A 128 11.09 -3.57 25.64
C LEU A 128 11.51 -2.15 26.06
N ILE A 129 11.06 -1.12 25.33
CA ILE A 129 11.51 0.27 25.52
C ILE A 129 10.78 0.94 26.69
N GLY A 130 9.46 0.77 26.80
CA GLY A 130 8.73 1.26 27.95
C GLY A 130 8.60 2.80 28.05
N ARG A 131 8.50 3.53 26.94
CA ARG A 131 8.40 5.00 26.94
C ARG A 131 7.02 5.49 27.40
N ALA A 132 6.99 6.43 28.35
CA ALA A 132 5.78 7.08 28.85
C ALA A 132 5.03 7.86 27.76
N ARG A 133 3.69 7.93 27.85
CA ARG A 133 2.84 8.70 26.92
C ARG A 133 2.90 10.21 27.20
N PRO A 134 2.54 11.06 26.21
CA PRO A 134 2.44 12.52 26.42
C PRO A 134 1.53 12.93 27.59
N THR A 135 0.56 12.08 27.96
CA THR A 135 -0.32 12.32 29.12
C THR A 135 0.38 12.21 30.47
N LEU A 136 1.56 11.59 30.54
CA LEU A 136 2.37 11.40 31.75
C LEU A 136 3.59 12.34 31.79
N TYR A 137 3.60 13.34 30.91
CA TYR A 137 4.71 14.28 30.78
C TYR A 137 4.99 15.02 32.09
N ASP A 138 3.96 15.39 32.84
CA ASP A 138 4.13 16.19 34.06
C ASP A 138 4.75 15.38 35.22
N ASP A 139 4.57 14.05 35.20
CA ASP A 139 5.10 13.14 36.22
C ASP A 139 6.53 12.65 35.90
N PHE A 140 6.85 12.43 34.62
CA PHE A 140 8.09 11.75 34.21
C PHE A 140 8.93 12.50 33.17
N GLY A 141 8.45 13.61 32.62
CA GLY A 141 9.13 14.39 31.57
C GLY A 141 9.30 13.63 30.24
N ILE A 142 10.16 14.15 29.37
CA ILE A 142 10.44 13.61 28.01
C ILE A 142 11.14 12.24 28.08
N LEU A 143 11.92 12.01 29.14
CA LEU A 143 12.75 10.82 29.36
C LEU A 143 12.12 9.83 30.35
N GLY A 144 10.79 9.84 30.48
CA GLY A 144 10.07 8.86 31.29
C GLY A 144 10.11 7.47 30.68
N PHE A 145 11.12 6.66 31.02
CA PHE A 145 11.25 5.28 30.58
C PHE A 145 11.02 4.32 31.75
N LYS A 146 10.16 3.32 31.52
CA LYS A 146 9.98 2.19 32.42
C LYS A 146 9.92 0.91 31.59
N THR A 147 11.09 0.31 31.37
CA THR A 147 11.25 -0.93 30.61
C THR A 147 10.40 -2.04 31.22
N LEU A 148 9.75 -2.86 30.39
CA LEU A 148 8.90 -3.99 30.82
C LEU A 148 7.76 -3.61 31.79
N ALA A 149 7.30 -2.35 31.78
CA ALA A 149 6.21 -1.90 32.66
C ALA A 149 4.88 -2.62 32.45
N GLY A 150 4.68 -3.30 31.30
CA GLY A 150 3.49 -4.11 31.01
C GLY A 150 2.17 -3.31 31.00
N SER A 151 2.22 -1.99 30.87
CA SER A 151 1.04 -1.12 30.92
C SER A 151 0.99 -0.16 29.74
N SER A 152 -0.22 0.03 29.20
CA SER A 152 -0.51 0.91 28.05
C SER A 152 0.05 2.34 28.20
N ARG A 153 0.23 2.78 29.45
CA ARG A 153 0.81 4.06 29.88
C ARG A 153 2.28 4.24 29.46
N PHE A 154 3.04 3.16 29.35
CA PHE A 154 4.48 3.15 29.01
C PHE A 154 4.76 2.50 27.65
N GLU A 155 3.75 2.36 26.79
CA GLU A 155 3.89 1.75 25.45
C GLU A 155 3.81 2.79 24.31
N SER A 156 4.48 3.95 24.47
CA SER A 156 4.44 5.03 23.47
C SER A 156 5.26 4.76 22.22
N PHE A 157 6.52 4.34 22.42
CA PHE A 157 7.51 4.23 21.34
C PHE A 157 7.75 2.78 20.93
N PRO A 158 7.77 2.45 19.62
CA PRO A 158 7.28 3.27 18.49
C PRO A 158 5.75 3.37 18.49
N SER A 159 5.16 4.31 17.73
CA SER A 159 3.69 4.35 17.60
C SER A 159 3.18 3.17 16.76
N GLY A 160 2.28 2.35 17.33
CA GLY A 160 1.74 1.16 16.66
C GLY A 160 0.84 1.53 15.47
N HIS A 161 0.00 2.55 15.67
CA HIS A 161 -0.84 3.11 14.61
C HIS A 161 -0.01 3.65 13.44
N ALA A 162 1.03 4.44 13.74
CA ALA A 162 1.95 4.95 12.74
C ALA A 162 2.69 3.80 12.03
N THR A 163 3.01 2.71 12.74
CA THR A 163 3.62 1.51 12.15
C THR A 163 2.68 0.85 11.14
N THR A 164 1.41 0.63 11.51
CA THR A 164 0.40 0.08 10.59
C THR A 164 0.22 0.95 9.35
N VAL A 165 0.08 2.26 9.53
CA VAL A 165 -0.06 3.23 8.44
C VAL A 165 1.18 3.22 7.54
N GLY A 166 2.38 3.27 8.12
CA GLY A 166 3.63 3.24 7.37
C GLY A 166 3.80 1.95 6.57
N ALA A 167 3.45 0.81 7.17
CA ALA A 167 3.50 -0.49 6.49
C ALA A 167 2.50 -0.55 5.33
N PHE A 168 1.24 -0.20 5.58
CA PHE A 168 0.18 -0.23 4.57
C PHE A 168 0.44 0.73 3.41
N MET A 169 0.78 1.99 3.70
CA MET A 169 1.00 3.01 2.67
C MET A 169 2.24 2.72 1.82
N MET A 170 3.32 2.20 2.43
CA MET A 170 4.48 1.76 1.66
C MET A 170 4.15 0.54 0.78
N ALA A 171 3.38 -0.42 1.30
CA ALA A 171 2.93 -1.58 0.51
C ALA A 171 2.10 -1.12 -0.71
N MET A 172 1.19 -0.16 -0.53
CA MET A 172 0.40 0.43 -1.61
C MET A 172 1.27 1.21 -2.60
N ALA A 173 2.25 1.97 -2.14
CA ALA A 173 3.20 2.69 -3.00
C ALA A 173 4.03 1.75 -3.89
N LEU A 174 4.36 0.55 -3.38
CA LEU A 174 5.08 -0.48 -4.15
C LEU A 174 4.15 -1.23 -5.12
N ILE A 175 2.89 -1.47 -4.75
CA ILE A 175 1.87 -2.09 -5.60
C ILE A 175 1.37 -1.15 -6.69
N ALA A 176 1.31 0.16 -6.45
CA ALA A 176 0.78 1.14 -7.39
C ALA A 176 1.78 2.28 -7.64
N PRO A 177 2.87 2.02 -8.39
CA PRO A 177 3.95 2.98 -8.62
C PRO A 177 3.53 4.39 -9.09
N PRO A 178 2.52 4.56 -9.97
CA PRO A 178 2.07 5.89 -10.39
C PRO A 178 1.53 6.77 -9.25
N TYR A 179 1.06 6.16 -8.15
CA TYR A 179 0.45 6.86 -7.02
C TYR A 179 1.34 6.87 -5.77
N ARG A 180 2.64 6.57 -5.91
CA ARG A 180 3.60 6.52 -4.79
C ARG A 180 3.56 7.76 -3.92
N LEU A 181 3.67 8.93 -4.54
CA LEU A 181 3.70 10.19 -3.80
C LEU A 181 2.42 10.40 -3.00
N LEU A 182 1.26 10.07 -3.58
CA LEU A 182 -0.03 10.15 -2.90
C LEU A 182 -0.06 9.27 -1.64
N PHE A 183 0.35 8.00 -1.74
CA PHE A 183 0.39 7.10 -0.57
C PHE A 183 1.38 7.56 0.50
N LEU A 184 2.55 8.08 0.11
CA LEU A 184 3.54 8.60 1.06
C LEU A 184 2.99 9.83 1.81
N VAL A 185 2.36 10.77 1.10
CA VAL A 185 1.74 11.96 1.71
C VAL A 185 0.58 11.55 2.63
N MET A 186 -0.28 10.62 2.20
CA MET A 186 -1.36 10.10 3.04
C MET A 186 -0.80 9.41 4.30
N GLY A 187 0.29 8.65 4.18
CA GLY A 187 0.95 8.03 5.32
C GLY A 187 1.46 9.04 6.35
N LEU A 188 2.09 10.13 5.89
CA LEU A 188 2.52 11.22 6.75
C LEU A 188 1.32 11.90 7.44
N TRP A 189 0.26 12.20 6.70
CA TRP A 189 -0.95 12.83 7.23
C TRP A 189 -1.65 11.97 8.28
N LEU A 190 -1.87 10.70 7.98
CA LEU A 190 -2.51 9.73 8.89
C LEU A 190 -1.64 9.48 10.12
N GLY A 191 -0.32 9.37 9.98
CA GLY A 191 0.59 9.28 11.12
C GLY A 191 0.53 10.52 12.01
N PHE A 192 0.57 11.71 11.41
CA PHE A 192 0.58 12.98 12.12
C PHE A 192 -0.73 13.25 12.89
N SER A 193 -1.86 12.65 12.48
CA SER A 193 -3.11 12.68 13.24
C SER A 193 -2.93 12.22 14.71
N ARG A 194 -2.00 11.31 14.98
CA ARG A 194 -1.71 10.81 16.35
C ARG A 194 -1.01 11.84 17.22
N VAL A 195 -0.24 12.74 16.60
CA VAL A 195 0.37 13.89 17.26
C VAL A 195 -0.70 14.92 17.59
N ILE A 196 -1.62 15.18 16.65
CA ILE A 196 -2.73 16.12 16.81
C ILE A 196 -3.65 15.73 17.98
N VAL A 197 -3.97 14.44 18.11
CA VAL A 197 -4.78 13.92 19.24
C VAL A 197 -4.01 13.95 20.58
N GLY A 198 -2.70 14.21 20.55
CA GLY A 198 -1.83 14.20 21.74
C GLY A 198 -1.57 12.79 22.28
N ALA A 199 -1.77 11.76 21.45
CA ALA A 199 -1.61 10.37 21.88
C ALA A 199 -0.15 9.88 21.83
N HIS A 200 0.67 10.49 20.97
CA HIS A 200 2.07 10.14 20.74
C HIS A 200 2.91 11.38 20.49
N TYR A 201 4.20 11.27 20.80
CA TYR A 201 5.18 12.28 20.43
C TYR A 201 5.49 12.23 18.92
N PRO A 202 5.87 13.36 18.29
CA PRO A 202 6.38 13.40 16.90
C PRO A 202 7.43 12.33 16.62
N SER A 203 8.40 12.15 17.51
CA SER A 203 9.45 11.12 17.37
C SER A 203 8.89 9.68 17.35
N ASP A 204 7.86 9.37 18.15
CA ASP A 204 7.20 8.06 18.14
C ASP A 204 6.54 7.76 16.79
N VAL A 205 5.96 8.79 16.17
CA VAL A 205 5.26 8.69 14.89
C VAL A 205 6.25 8.52 13.74
N ILE A 206 7.34 9.31 13.73
CA ILE A 206 8.41 9.18 12.73
C ILE A 206 9.02 7.77 12.79
N ALA A 207 9.35 7.29 14.00
CA ALA A 207 9.89 5.95 14.20
C ALA A 207 8.91 4.85 13.75
N GLY A 208 7.62 4.99 14.09
CA GLY A 208 6.58 4.04 13.68
C GLY A 208 6.40 3.99 12.16
N LEU A 209 6.21 5.15 11.50
CA LEU A 209 6.05 5.23 10.04
C LEU A 209 7.24 4.58 9.32
N ALA A 210 8.45 4.87 9.77
CA ALA A 210 9.65 4.34 9.17
C ALA A 210 9.83 2.83 9.41
N LEU A 211 9.53 2.33 10.62
CA LEU A 211 9.55 0.91 10.93
C LEU A 211 8.61 0.13 10.00
N GLY A 212 7.36 0.59 9.86
CA GLY A 212 6.39 -0.02 8.96
C GLY A 212 6.84 0.03 7.50
N ALA A 213 7.31 1.19 7.04
CA ALA A 213 7.75 1.38 5.66
C ALA A 213 8.95 0.49 5.29
N TRP A 214 9.99 0.43 6.12
CA TRP A 214 11.14 -0.43 5.88
C TRP A 214 10.77 -1.91 5.96
N PHE A 215 9.89 -2.31 6.88
CA PHE A 215 9.40 -3.68 6.93
C PHE A 215 8.70 -4.07 5.63
N SER A 216 7.82 -3.21 5.10
CA SER A 216 7.15 -3.43 3.81
C SER A 216 8.12 -3.53 2.64
N LEU A 217 9.15 -2.68 2.61
CA LEU A 217 10.20 -2.73 1.59
C LEU A 217 11.00 -4.04 1.67
N PHE A 218 11.39 -4.45 2.88
CA PHE A 218 12.10 -5.71 3.11
C PHE A 218 11.27 -6.92 2.68
N THR A 219 9.99 -6.96 3.07
CA THR A 219 9.06 -8.01 2.65
C THR A 219 8.88 -8.01 1.12
N ALA A 220 8.86 -6.86 0.45
CA ALA A 220 8.78 -6.79 -1.01
C ALA A 220 10.01 -7.40 -1.68
N ILE A 221 11.20 -7.19 -1.12
CA ILE A 221 12.45 -7.81 -1.60
C ILE A 221 12.39 -9.34 -1.42
N LEU A 222 11.88 -9.83 -0.29
CA LEU A 222 11.67 -11.28 -0.08
C LEU A 222 10.67 -11.86 -1.10
N PHE A 223 9.53 -11.20 -1.29
CA PHE A 223 8.54 -11.59 -2.29
C PHE A 223 9.14 -11.58 -3.71
N ALA A 224 10.04 -10.64 -4.00
CA ALA A 224 10.76 -10.57 -5.26
C ALA A 224 11.71 -11.76 -5.46
N ARG A 225 12.45 -12.14 -4.41
CA ARG A 225 13.36 -13.30 -4.38
C ARG A 225 12.63 -14.61 -4.60
N HIS A 226 11.46 -14.79 -3.97
CA HIS A 226 10.64 -15.97 -4.16
C HIS A 226 9.85 -15.95 -5.48
N GLY A 227 9.82 -14.81 -6.18
CA GLY A 227 9.16 -14.65 -7.47
C GLY A 227 7.64 -14.67 -7.39
N LEU A 228 7.09 -14.18 -6.28
CA LEU A 228 5.66 -14.10 -6.01
C LEU A 228 5.07 -12.88 -6.72
N LEU A 229 5.04 -11.73 -6.04
CA LEU A 229 4.40 -10.50 -6.51
C LEU A 229 5.35 -9.56 -7.24
N PHE A 230 6.60 -9.48 -6.78
CA PHE A 230 7.61 -8.55 -7.29
C PHE A 230 8.66 -9.28 -8.13
N ALA A 231 9.28 -8.56 -9.06
CA ALA A 231 10.50 -8.93 -9.74
C ALA A 231 11.62 -8.01 -9.24
N GLN A 232 12.86 -8.50 -9.23
CA GLN A 232 13.99 -7.63 -8.96
C GLN A 232 14.33 -6.85 -10.23
N GLY A 233 14.31 -5.52 -10.11
CA GLY A 233 14.83 -4.63 -11.13
C GLY A 233 16.36 -4.76 -11.23
N GLN A 234 16.93 -4.16 -12.28
CA GLN A 234 18.38 -4.16 -12.52
C GLN A 234 19.15 -3.53 -11.34
N ASP A 235 18.53 -2.54 -10.68
CA ASP A 235 19.10 -1.85 -9.53
C ASP A 235 18.89 -2.56 -8.18
N GLY A 236 18.24 -3.74 -8.17
CA GLY A 236 17.91 -4.49 -6.96
C GLY A 236 16.62 -4.07 -6.25
N TRP A 237 15.95 -3.02 -6.72
CA TRP A 237 14.64 -2.58 -6.19
C TRP A 237 13.50 -3.53 -6.61
N PRO A 238 12.51 -3.78 -5.74
CA PRO A 238 11.33 -4.56 -6.10
C PRO A 238 10.46 -3.78 -7.09
N VAL A 239 10.18 -4.40 -8.24
CA VAL A 239 9.29 -3.89 -9.28
C VAL A 239 8.08 -4.83 -9.38
N LEU A 240 6.87 -4.28 -9.44
CA LEU A 240 5.66 -5.09 -9.53
C LEU A 240 5.66 -5.96 -10.81
N ARG A 241 5.33 -7.24 -10.68
CA ARG A 241 5.12 -8.13 -11.85
C ARG A 241 3.83 -7.78 -12.59
N ARG A 242 3.77 -8.06 -13.88
CA ARG A 242 2.53 -7.94 -14.65
C ARG A 242 1.52 -8.99 -14.19
N ALA A 243 0.26 -8.58 -14.06
CA ALA A 243 -0.83 -9.44 -13.61
C ALA A 243 -1.13 -10.62 -14.57
N VAL A 244 -0.83 -10.46 -15.86
CA VAL A 244 -0.97 -11.51 -16.87
C VAL A 244 0.29 -11.58 -17.74
N PRO A 245 0.91 -12.76 -17.91
CA PRO A 245 2.01 -12.96 -18.86
C PRO A 245 1.59 -12.55 -20.28
N LEU A 246 2.51 -11.93 -21.04
CA LEU A 246 2.24 -11.52 -22.43
C LEU A 246 1.79 -12.68 -23.31
N SER A 247 2.32 -13.87 -23.05
CA SER A 247 1.99 -15.11 -23.76
C SER A 247 0.55 -15.60 -23.56
N LEU A 248 -0.16 -15.06 -22.56
CA LEU A 248 -1.56 -15.38 -22.27
C LEU A 248 -2.50 -14.25 -22.68
N LEU A 249 -1.97 -13.19 -23.30
CA LEU A 249 -2.78 -12.14 -23.91
C LEU A 249 -3.21 -12.58 -25.32
N PRO A 250 -4.40 -12.18 -25.76
CA PRO A 250 -4.83 -12.37 -27.15
C PRO A 250 -3.79 -11.77 -28.13
N PRO A 251 -3.42 -12.48 -29.20
CA PRO A 251 -2.36 -12.07 -30.14
C PRO A 251 -2.67 -10.77 -30.90
N ASP A 252 -3.92 -10.30 -30.88
CA ASP A 252 -4.42 -9.10 -31.54
C ASP A 252 -4.21 -7.80 -30.75
N LEU A 253 -3.72 -7.87 -29.50
CA LEU A 253 -3.43 -6.71 -28.66
C LEU A 253 -1.94 -6.34 -28.70
N ASP A 254 -1.54 -5.60 -29.75
CA ASP A 254 -0.19 -5.05 -29.89
C ASP A 254 0.02 -3.84 -28.95
N TYR A 255 0.50 -4.12 -27.74
CA TYR A 255 0.82 -3.09 -26.75
C TYR A 255 2.03 -2.23 -27.14
N GLN A 256 2.90 -2.69 -28.05
CA GLN A 256 4.06 -1.89 -28.49
C GLN A 256 3.63 -0.63 -29.27
N LYS A 257 2.39 -0.60 -29.80
CA LYS A 257 1.89 0.52 -30.62
C LYS A 257 0.72 1.30 -30.06
N GLY A 258 0.17 0.90 -28.91
CA GLY A 258 -0.97 1.61 -28.29
C GLY A 258 -2.12 1.85 -29.28
N ARG A 259 -2.42 0.88 -30.15
CA ARG A 259 -3.36 1.06 -31.26
C ARG A 259 -4.41 -0.05 -31.22
N LEU A 260 -5.68 0.32 -31.21
CA LEU A 260 -6.79 -0.62 -31.34
C LEU A 260 -6.87 -1.17 -32.78
N PRO A 261 -7.56 -2.30 -33.03
CA PRO A 261 -7.63 -2.96 -34.35
C PRO A 261 -8.16 -2.07 -35.49
N ASN A 262 -8.87 -1.00 -35.15
CA ASN A 262 -9.43 0.00 -36.05
C ASN A 262 -8.49 1.21 -36.29
N GLY A 263 -7.22 1.11 -35.91
CA GLY A 263 -6.22 2.16 -36.15
C GLY A 263 -6.30 3.35 -35.18
N THR A 264 -7.25 3.36 -34.26
CA THR A 264 -7.41 4.43 -33.26
C THR A 264 -6.28 4.35 -32.23
N LEU A 265 -5.53 5.45 -32.08
CA LEU A 265 -4.54 5.61 -31.03
C LEU A 265 -5.25 5.59 -29.66
N LEU A 266 -4.81 4.69 -28.77
CA LEU A 266 -5.06 4.84 -27.35
C LEU A 266 -4.25 6.05 -26.90
N SER A 267 -4.91 7.20 -26.76
CA SER A 267 -4.37 8.36 -26.09
C SER A 267 -4.22 8.07 -24.58
N PHE A 268 -3.34 7.14 -24.23
CA PHE A 268 -2.66 7.16 -22.94
C PHE A 268 -1.45 8.07 -23.12
N VAL A 269 -1.73 9.37 -23.01
CA VAL A 269 -0.73 10.42 -22.98
C VAL A 269 0.27 10.09 -21.90
N GLN A 270 1.44 9.67 -22.39
CA GLN A 270 2.73 9.91 -21.78
C GLN A 270 2.81 11.42 -21.56
N SER A 271 2.40 11.88 -20.38
CA SER A 271 2.60 13.27 -19.95
C SER A 271 4.10 13.46 -19.73
N LYS A 272 4.81 13.79 -20.82
CA LYS A 272 6.11 14.44 -20.74
C LYS A 272 5.94 15.69 -19.89
N SER A 273 6.77 15.76 -18.86
CA SER A 273 7.21 16.98 -18.19
C SER A 273 7.15 18.21 -19.12
N LYS A 274 6.18 19.09 -18.87
CA LYS A 274 6.29 20.55 -18.99
C LYS A 274 5.32 21.13 -17.97
N SER A 275 5.87 21.75 -16.94
CA SER A 275 5.12 22.48 -15.92
C SER A 275 4.25 23.57 -16.55
N PRO A 276 2.96 23.66 -16.20
CA PRO A 276 2.23 24.92 -16.22
C PRO A 276 2.01 25.42 -14.79
N ALA A 277 1.94 26.74 -14.68
CA ALA A 277 1.84 27.51 -13.46
C ALA A 277 0.61 27.17 -12.59
N LEU A 278 0.73 27.55 -11.32
CA LEU A 278 -0.26 27.48 -10.24
C LEU A 278 -1.65 27.99 -10.63
N GLU A 279 -2.67 27.13 -10.60
CA GLU A 279 -4.04 27.51 -10.21
C GLU A 279 -4.69 26.37 -9.40
N ALA A 280 -5.48 26.73 -8.38
CA ALA A 280 -5.96 25.85 -7.31
C ALA A 280 -7.01 24.80 -7.77
N PRO A 281 -7.11 23.61 -7.13
CA PRO A 281 -7.96 22.54 -7.61
C PRO A 281 -9.43 22.70 -7.17
N GLY A 282 -10.29 23.06 -8.13
CA GLY A 282 -11.75 22.98 -8.02
C GLY A 282 -12.30 21.57 -8.27
N SER A 283 -13.50 21.31 -7.72
CA SER A 283 -14.54 20.27 -7.94
C SER A 283 -14.30 19.03 -8.84
N ASP A 284 -13.46 19.08 -9.85
CA ASP A 284 -13.17 18.01 -10.82
C ASP A 284 -12.36 16.84 -10.23
N MET A 285 -11.51 17.09 -9.23
CA MET A 285 -10.74 16.01 -8.57
C MET A 285 -11.65 15.06 -7.77
N ILE A 286 -12.64 15.60 -7.07
CA ILE A 286 -13.64 14.81 -6.33
C ILE A 286 -14.53 14.04 -7.32
N ALA A 287 -14.89 14.64 -8.46
CA ALA A 287 -15.64 13.97 -9.51
C ALA A 287 -14.86 12.83 -10.17
N ALA A 288 -13.54 12.96 -10.37
CA ALA A 288 -12.67 11.95 -10.96
C ALA A 288 -12.45 10.75 -10.02
N VAL A 289 -12.24 11.00 -8.72
CA VAL A 289 -12.13 9.95 -7.70
C VAL A 289 -13.47 9.22 -7.55
N ARG A 290 -14.59 9.95 -7.51
CA ARG A 290 -15.94 9.36 -7.45
C ARG A 290 -16.26 8.52 -8.68
N LYS A 291 -15.93 9.00 -9.90
CA LYS A 291 -16.12 8.23 -11.15
C LYS A 291 -15.30 6.94 -11.15
N THR A 292 -14.08 6.96 -10.64
CA THR A 292 -13.20 5.80 -10.60
C THR A 292 -13.66 4.78 -9.55
N ALA A 293 -14.06 5.24 -8.36
CA ALA A 293 -14.63 4.39 -7.31
C ALA A 293 -15.96 3.74 -7.75
N ILE A 294 -16.84 4.49 -8.42
CA ILE A 294 -18.08 3.98 -9.01
C ILE A 294 -17.78 2.94 -10.11
N ARG A 295 -16.70 3.12 -10.89
CA ARG A 295 -16.30 2.17 -11.94
C ARG A 295 -15.81 0.85 -11.35
N TYR A 296 -15.02 0.88 -10.28
CA TYR A 296 -14.59 -0.30 -9.55
C TYR A 296 -15.74 -1.00 -8.83
N TRP A 297 -16.61 -0.24 -8.16
CA TRP A 297 -17.80 -0.80 -7.50
C TRP A 297 -18.78 -1.44 -8.49
N ARG A 298 -19.01 -0.82 -9.66
CA ARG A 298 -19.82 -1.40 -10.73
C ARG A 298 -19.19 -2.66 -11.34
N GLN A 299 -17.87 -2.74 -11.48
CA GLN A 299 -17.19 -3.96 -11.94
C GLN A 299 -17.34 -5.10 -10.93
N SER A 300 -17.15 -4.84 -9.63
CA SER A 300 -17.36 -5.83 -8.58
C SER A 300 -18.83 -6.25 -8.45
N ALA A 301 -19.78 -5.31 -8.60
CA ALA A 301 -21.22 -5.59 -8.55
C ALA A 301 -21.74 -6.35 -9.78
N LEU A 302 -21.17 -6.13 -10.97
CA LEU A 302 -21.50 -6.90 -12.17
C LEU A 302 -20.99 -8.34 -12.06
N ILE A 303 -19.79 -8.54 -11.50
CA ILE A 303 -19.23 -9.87 -11.22
C ILE A 303 -20.11 -10.61 -10.19
N SER A 304 -20.59 -9.90 -9.16
CA SER A 304 -21.50 -10.45 -8.15
C SER A 304 -22.90 -10.78 -8.71
N ARG A 305 -23.53 -9.90 -9.52
CA ARG A 305 -24.86 -10.14 -10.10
C ARG A 305 -24.89 -11.24 -11.16
N SER A 306 -23.81 -11.44 -11.92
CA SER A 306 -23.68 -12.57 -12.84
C SER A 306 -23.51 -13.92 -12.12
N PHE A 307 -23.14 -13.90 -10.84
CA PHE A 307 -22.95 -15.09 -10.00
C PHE A 307 -24.26 -15.57 -9.34
N VAL A 308 -25.21 -14.67 -9.09
CA VAL A 308 -26.48 -14.97 -8.39
C VAL A 308 -27.58 -15.49 -9.32
N SER A 309 -27.58 -15.14 -10.62
CA SER A 309 -28.73 -15.44 -11.50
C SER A 309 -28.62 -16.73 -12.33
N GLY A 310 -27.60 -17.56 -12.15
CA GLY A 310 -27.47 -18.90 -12.78
C GLY A 310 -27.62 -18.99 -14.31
N ARG A 311 -27.60 -17.87 -15.05
CA ARG A 311 -27.87 -17.87 -16.49
C ARG A 311 -26.58 -17.97 -17.30
N LYS A 312 -26.53 -18.97 -18.19
CA LYS A 312 -25.49 -19.14 -19.23
C LYS A 312 -25.27 -17.82 -19.98
N ILE A 313 -24.04 -17.33 -19.97
CA ILE A 313 -23.62 -16.17 -20.76
C ILE A 313 -23.59 -16.58 -22.24
N ARG A 314 -24.63 -16.21 -23.00
CA ARG A 314 -24.53 -16.11 -24.47
C ARG A 314 -23.75 -14.84 -24.82
N PRO A 315 -22.96 -14.82 -25.91
CA PRO A 315 -22.06 -13.71 -26.20
C PRO A 315 -22.86 -12.45 -26.56
N ILE A 316 -22.76 -11.42 -25.71
CA ILE A 316 -23.28 -10.09 -25.99
C ILE A 316 -22.26 -9.39 -26.90
N THR A 317 -22.36 -9.65 -28.20
CA THR A 317 -21.62 -8.92 -29.24
C THR A 317 -22.54 -8.18 -30.22
N ARG A 318 -23.85 -8.02 -29.94
CA ARG A 318 -24.79 -7.47 -30.95
C ARG A 318 -25.76 -6.36 -30.56
N VAL A 319 -25.67 -5.70 -29.39
CA VAL A 319 -26.66 -4.65 -29.04
C VAL A 319 -26.06 -3.24 -28.80
N ILE A 320 -24.73 -3.06 -28.86
CA ILE A 320 -24.13 -1.71 -28.66
C ILE A 320 -23.74 -1.02 -29.99
N VAL A 321 -23.87 -1.70 -31.15
CA VAL A 321 -23.52 -1.10 -32.46
C VAL A 321 -24.72 -0.46 -33.18
N ALA A 322 -25.96 -0.70 -32.74
CA ALA A 322 -27.15 -0.22 -33.48
C ALA A 322 -27.76 1.11 -33.00
N LYS A 323 -27.17 1.80 -32.00
CA LYS A 323 -27.80 3.03 -31.43
C LYS A 323 -26.88 4.25 -31.31
N THR A 324 -25.73 4.25 -31.99
CA THR A 324 -24.78 5.38 -31.94
C THR A 324 -24.37 5.91 -33.33
N ILE A 325 -24.94 5.36 -34.41
CA ILE A 325 -24.78 5.93 -35.75
C ILE A 325 -26.17 6.29 -36.25
N GLY A 326 -26.53 7.58 -36.11
CA GLY A 326 -27.66 8.15 -36.82
C GLY A 326 -27.35 8.10 -38.31
N TYR A 327 -27.99 7.18 -39.02
CA TYR A 327 -28.00 7.15 -40.48
C TYR A 327 -29.46 7.20 -40.91
N GLN A 328 -29.93 8.39 -41.29
CA GLN A 328 -31.12 8.52 -42.12
C GLN A 328 -30.80 7.90 -43.49
N ARG A 329 -31.67 7.03 -43.99
CA ARG A 329 -31.67 6.55 -45.38
C ARG A 329 -32.79 7.28 -46.15
N PRO A 330 -32.66 7.41 -47.48
CA PRO A 330 -33.53 8.25 -48.31
C PRO A 330 -35.02 7.94 -48.17
#